data_AF-A0A0A9E357-F1
#
_entry.id   AF-A0A0A9E357-F1
#
_cell.length_a   1.000
_cell.length_b   1.000
_cell.length_c   1.000
_cell.angle_alpha   90.00
_cell.angle_beta   90.00
_cell.angle_gamma   90.00
#
_symmetry.space_group_name_H-M   'P 1'
#
loop_
_entity.id
_entity.type
_entity.pdbx_description
1 polymer ?
#
loop_
_entity_poly.entity_id
_entity_poly.type
_entity_poly.pdbx_seq_one_letter_code
_entity_poly.pdbx_strand_id
1 'polypeptide(L)'
;MSPREMEMPARTFLNWYKRADYTAYAFNTRPMARSPCHKPAVYYLSSSRLAAGRGGETTVTRYERWRHPNETRPECRWDIADPDAHLNHIVVLKKPDPGLWDRSPRRNCCRVLSSPKVGKKGGKTMTIDVGVCRDGEFSQVAGV
;
A
#
# COMPACT_ATOMS: atom_id res chain seq x y z
N MET A 1 5.68 -11.84 -0.37
CA MET A 1 4.21 -11.69 -0.31
C MET A 1 3.80 -10.77 -1.45
N SER A 2 2.90 -11.25 -2.31
CA SER A 2 2.42 -10.52 -3.48
C SER A 2 1.37 -9.46 -3.10
N PRO A 3 1.14 -8.45 -3.95
CA PRO A 3 0.05 -7.48 -3.76
C PRO A 3 -1.32 -8.14 -3.59
N ARG A 4 -1.64 -9.18 -4.37
CA ARG A 4 -2.91 -9.91 -4.29
C ARG A 4 -3.09 -10.62 -2.94
N GLU A 5 -2.01 -11.17 -2.37
CA GLU A 5 -2.07 -11.71 -1.02
C GLU A 5 -2.28 -10.61 0.02
N MET A 6 -1.71 -9.41 -0.16
CA MET A 6 -1.91 -8.29 0.77
C MET A 6 -3.34 -7.77 0.81
N GLU A 7 -4.12 -7.95 -0.25
CA GLU A 7 -5.56 -7.61 -0.27
C GLU A 7 -6.39 -8.46 0.70
N MET A 8 -5.93 -9.67 1.03
CA MET A 8 -6.59 -10.52 2.02
C MET A 8 -6.15 -10.14 3.45
N PRO A 9 -7.09 -9.97 4.39
CA PRO A 9 -6.75 -9.66 5.77
C PRO A 9 -5.97 -10.81 6.42
N ALA A 10 -4.95 -10.46 7.21
CA ALA A 10 -4.20 -11.44 8.00
C ALA A 10 -5.09 -11.99 9.13
N ARG A 11 -5.04 -13.30 9.35
CA ARG A 11 -5.76 -13.96 10.45
C ARG A 11 -5.08 -13.67 11.78
N THR A 12 -5.50 -12.60 12.44
CA THR A 12 -4.99 -12.14 13.74
C THR A 12 -5.90 -12.47 14.92
N PHE A 13 -7.09 -13.03 14.66
CA PHE A 13 -8.10 -13.34 15.67
C PHE A 13 -8.27 -14.86 15.81
N LEU A 14 -8.77 -15.28 16.96
CA LEU A 14 -9.30 -16.63 17.16
C LEU A 14 -10.80 -16.62 16.92
N ASN A 15 -11.36 -17.75 16.49
CA ASN A 15 -12.80 -17.94 16.41
C ASN A 15 -13.41 -18.14 17.82
N TRP A 16 -14.74 -18.26 17.91
CA TRP A 16 -15.47 -18.45 19.18
C TRP A 16 -15.05 -19.72 19.94
N TYR A 17 -14.58 -20.74 19.21
CA TYR A 17 -14.02 -21.98 19.76
C TYR A 17 -12.52 -21.87 20.11
N LYS A 18 -11.97 -20.65 20.12
CA LYS A 18 -10.56 -20.35 20.40
C LYS A 18 -9.59 -21.03 19.42
N ARG A 19 -10.02 -21.29 18.18
CA ARG A 19 -9.18 -21.87 17.12
C ARG A 19 -8.79 -20.81 16.09
N ALA A 20 -7.61 -20.99 15.50
CA ALA A 20 -7.08 -20.16 14.42
C ALA A 20 -7.29 -20.83 13.06
N ASP A 21 -8.50 -21.30 12.77
CA ASP A 21 -8.88 -21.89 11.47
C ASP A 21 -9.36 -20.81 10.49
N TYR A 22 -9.36 -21.11 9.18
CA TYR A 22 -9.78 -20.16 8.14
C TYR A 22 -11.28 -20.26 7.83
N THR A 23 -11.92 -21.35 8.27
CA THR A 23 -13.31 -21.70 7.98
C THR A 23 -14.33 -20.95 8.84
N ALA A 24 -13.87 -20.23 9.86
CA ALA A 24 -14.74 -19.58 10.84
C ALA A 24 -15.10 -18.12 10.50
N TYR A 25 -14.73 -17.62 9.31
CA TYR A 25 -14.96 -16.24 8.89
C TYR A 25 -15.76 -16.17 7.59
N ALA A 26 -16.65 -15.18 7.48
CA ALA A 26 -17.46 -14.93 6.28
C ALA A 26 -16.65 -14.35 5.09
N PHE A 27 -15.33 -14.22 5.24
CA PHE A 27 -14.43 -13.71 4.23
C PHE A 27 -13.11 -14.47 4.27
N ASN A 28 -12.42 -14.50 3.14
CA ASN A 28 -11.13 -15.15 3.03
C ASN A 28 -10.08 -14.42 3.86
N THR A 29 -9.37 -15.17 4.71
CA THR A 29 -8.24 -14.68 5.49
C THR A 29 -6.96 -15.35 5.04
N ARG A 30 -5.83 -14.66 5.18
CA ARG A 30 -4.51 -15.24 4.94
C ARG A 30 -3.79 -15.58 6.24
N PRO A 31 -2.86 -16.56 6.22
CA PRO A 31 -1.98 -16.81 7.36
C PRO A 31 -1.16 -15.57 7.74
N MET A 32 -0.90 -15.41 9.03
CA MET A 32 0.01 -14.38 9.53
C MET A 32 1.47 -14.72 9.14
N ALA A 33 2.20 -13.73 8.62
CA ALA A 33 3.59 -13.90 8.25
C ALA A 33 4.47 -14.19 9.49
N ARG A 34 5.06 -15.40 9.53
CA ARG A 34 5.97 -15.80 10.62
C ARG A 34 7.38 -15.24 10.43
N SER A 35 7.88 -15.24 9.20
CA SER A 35 9.19 -14.65 8.87
C SER A 35 9.10 -13.12 8.83
N PRO A 36 10.05 -12.38 9.44
CA PRO A 36 10.13 -10.92 9.33
C PRO A 36 10.19 -10.43 7.88
N CYS A 37 10.82 -11.20 6.99
CA CYS A 37 10.85 -10.89 5.57
C CYS A 37 9.43 -10.85 4.98
N HIS A 38 8.58 -11.82 5.29
CA HIS A 38 7.21 -11.84 4.76
C HIS A 38 6.26 -10.83 5.41
N LYS A 39 6.71 -10.06 6.42
CA LYS A 39 5.87 -9.02 7.03
C LYS A 39 5.79 -7.79 6.11
N PRO A 40 4.60 -7.28 5.81
CA PRO A 40 4.47 -6.06 5.03
C PRO A 40 5.09 -4.87 5.77
N ALA A 41 5.58 -3.88 5.03
CA ALA A 41 5.96 -2.59 5.61
C ALA A 41 4.70 -1.77 5.89
N VAL A 42 4.63 -1.15 7.07
CA VAL A 42 3.49 -0.33 7.51
C VAL A 42 3.89 1.14 7.45
N TYR A 43 3.02 1.96 6.86
CA TYR A 43 3.18 3.41 6.79
C TYR A 43 1.94 4.09 7.36
N TYR A 44 2.12 5.01 8.31
CA TYR A 44 1.02 5.78 8.89
C TYR A 44 0.94 7.16 8.24
N LEU A 45 -0.27 7.71 8.17
CA LEU A 45 -0.48 9.07 7.71
C LEU A 45 0.22 10.04 8.69
N SER A 46 1.19 10.80 8.20
CA SER A 46 1.94 11.79 8.99
C SER A 46 1.38 13.19 8.82
N SER A 47 0.92 13.53 7.60
CA SER A 47 0.31 14.83 7.32
C SER A 47 -0.58 14.79 6.08
N SER A 48 -1.53 15.72 6.04
CA SER A 48 -2.45 15.92 4.92
C SER A 48 -2.60 17.41 4.66
N ARG A 49 -2.56 17.82 3.40
CA ARG A 49 -2.80 19.20 2.98
C ARG A 49 -3.41 19.26 1.59
N LEU A 50 -4.12 20.33 1.31
CA LEU A 50 -4.54 20.71 -0.04
C LEU A 50 -3.47 21.59 -0.67
N ALA A 51 -3.07 21.25 -1.89
CA ALA A 51 -2.19 22.06 -2.72
C ALA A 51 -3.00 22.59 -3.90
N ALA A 52 -3.05 23.91 -4.08
CA ALA A 52 -3.62 24.55 -5.25
C ALA A 52 -2.49 25.04 -6.17
N GLY A 53 -2.61 24.77 -7.47
CA GLY A 53 -1.66 25.24 -8.48
C GLY A 53 -2.34 25.46 -9.83
N ARG A 54 -1.57 25.74 -10.88
CA ARG A 54 -2.10 25.97 -12.24
C ARG A 54 -2.94 24.80 -12.78
N GLY A 55 -2.74 23.58 -12.26
CA GLY A 55 -3.46 22.37 -12.66
C GLY A 55 -4.65 21.98 -11.78
N GLY A 56 -5.15 22.90 -10.94
CA GLY A 56 -6.25 22.68 -10.02
C GLY A 56 -5.83 22.31 -8.60
N GLU A 57 -6.81 21.93 -7.79
CA GLU A 57 -6.60 21.44 -6.42
C GLU A 57 -6.08 19.99 -6.42
N THR A 58 -5.20 19.66 -5.48
CA THR A 58 -4.66 18.31 -5.29
C THR A 58 -4.48 18.05 -3.80
N THR A 59 -5.05 16.96 -3.31
CA THR A 59 -4.78 16.47 -1.95
C THR A 59 -3.39 15.83 -1.92
N VAL A 60 -2.55 16.30 -1.01
CA VAL A 60 -1.20 15.79 -0.78
C VAL A 60 -1.15 15.19 0.62
N THR A 61 -1.02 13.88 0.69
CA THR A 61 -0.87 13.14 1.94
C THR A 61 0.53 12.56 2.03
N ARG A 62 1.19 12.75 3.17
CA ARG A 62 2.49 12.15 3.48
C ARG A 62 2.27 11.01 4.46
N TYR A 63 2.92 9.89 4.17
CA TYR A 63 2.95 8.73 5.03
C TYR A 63 4.38 8.46 5.48
N GLU A 64 4.52 8.08 6.74
CA GLU A 64 5.79 7.78 7.38
C GLU A 64 5.85 6.33 7.80
N ARG A 65 7.01 5.71 7.54
CA ARG A 65 7.24 4.31 7.84
C ARG A 65 7.24 4.08 9.34
N TRP A 66 6.45 3.11 9.79
CA TRP A 66 6.45 2.64 11.16
C TRP A 66 7.31 1.38 11.31
N ARG A 67 8.05 1.31 12.41
CA ARG A 67 8.83 0.14 12.86
C ARG A 67 8.60 -0.02 14.34
N HIS A 68 8.49 -1.26 14.80
CA HIS A 68 8.64 -1.48 16.21
C HIS A 68 10.09 -1.14 16.60
N PRO A 69 10.36 -0.43 17.70
CA PRO A 69 11.72 0.03 18.05
C PRO A 69 12.77 -1.09 18.08
N ASN A 70 12.34 -2.30 18.46
CA ASN A 70 13.21 -3.48 18.56
C ASN A 70 13.06 -4.44 17.37
N GLU A 71 12.44 -4.03 16.26
CA GLU A 71 12.32 -4.88 15.07
C GLU A 71 13.59 -4.82 14.24
N THR A 72 14.41 -5.87 14.34
CA THR A 72 15.51 -6.13 13.40
C THR A 72 14.98 -7.02 12.27
N ARG A 73 14.98 -6.50 11.05
CA ARG A 73 14.72 -7.32 9.87
C ARG A 73 16.04 -7.91 9.37
N PRO A 74 16.14 -9.25 9.25
CA PRO A 74 17.30 -9.86 8.63
C PRO A 74 17.33 -9.52 7.14
N GLU A 75 18.50 -9.64 6.52
CA GLU A 75 18.62 -9.52 5.06
C GLU A 75 17.77 -10.61 4.40
N CYS A 76 16.76 -10.17 3.65
CA CYS A 76 15.89 -11.06 2.91
C CYS A 76 16.56 -11.42 1.58
N ARG A 77 16.73 -12.72 1.32
CA ARG A 77 17.28 -13.25 0.06
C ARG A 77 16.25 -13.17 -1.06
N TRP A 78 15.88 -11.96 -1.45
CA TRP A 78 14.99 -11.72 -2.57
C TRP A 78 15.74 -10.98 -3.68
N ASP A 79 15.42 -11.25 -4.94
CA ASP A 79 15.96 -10.52 -6.11
C ASP A 79 15.33 -9.12 -6.28
N ILE A 80 14.86 -8.53 -5.19
CA ILE A 80 14.21 -7.21 -5.18
C ILE A 80 14.96 -6.36 -4.16
N ALA A 81 15.28 -5.12 -4.55
CA ALA A 81 15.88 -4.15 -3.64
C ALA A 81 15.00 -3.97 -2.41
N ASP A 82 15.59 -4.09 -1.21
CA ASP A 82 14.85 -4.01 0.04
C ASP A 82 14.19 -2.61 0.17
N PRO A 83 12.85 -2.52 0.08
CA PRO A 83 12.18 -1.23 0.22
C PRO A 83 12.43 -0.62 1.61
N ASP A 84 12.76 -1.42 2.63
CA ASP A 84 13.07 -0.92 3.96
C ASP A 84 14.41 -0.20 4.04
N ALA A 85 15.37 -0.57 3.21
CA ALA A 85 16.64 0.15 3.13
C ALA A 85 16.45 1.53 2.49
N HIS A 86 15.48 1.67 1.58
CA HIS A 86 15.40 2.78 0.64
C HIS A 86 14.21 3.73 0.82
N LEU A 87 13.14 3.32 1.53
CA LEU A 87 11.88 4.06 1.58
C LEU A 87 11.36 4.32 3.00
N ASN A 88 11.42 5.58 3.43
CA ASN A 88 10.91 6.05 4.72
C ASN A 88 9.59 6.82 4.58
N HIS A 89 9.41 7.54 3.48
CA HIS A 89 8.25 8.39 3.27
C HIS A 89 7.57 8.09 1.94
N ILE A 90 6.24 8.16 1.94
CA ILE A 90 5.43 8.06 0.72
C ILE A 90 4.60 9.33 0.64
N VAL A 91 4.71 10.04 -0.47
CA VAL A 91 3.86 11.19 -0.79
C VAL A 91 2.84 10.73 -1.82
N VAL A 92 1.57 10.78 -1.45
CA VAL A 92 0.46 10.47 -2.35
C VAL A 92 -0.18 11.76 -2.79
N LEU A 93 -0.27 11.93 -4.11
CA LEU A 93 -0.95 13.02 -4.79
C LEU A 93 -2.27 12.48 -5.32
N LYS A 94 -3.38 13.09 -4.93
CA LYS A 94 -4.71 12.72 -5.40
C LYS A 94 -5.47 13.95 -5.84
N LYS A 95 -5.85 14.00 -7.11
CA LYS A 95 -6.76 15.03 -7.61
C LYS A 95 -8.19 14.74 -7.16
N PRO A 96 -9.01 15.76 -6.88
CA PRO A 96 -10.44 15.58 -6.64
C PRO A 96 -11.07 14.83 -7.82
N ASP A 97 -11.95 13.89 -7.49
CA ASP A 97 -12.67 13.09 -8.46
C ASP A 97 -14.16 13.05 -8.07
N PRO A 98 -14.94 14.08 -8.46
CA PRO A 98 -16.34 14.20 -8.05
C PRO A 98 -17.22 13.04 -8.54
N GLY A 99 -16.96 12.54 -9.76
CA GLY A 99 -17.72 11.45 -10.38
C GLY A 99 -17.24 10.05 -9.99
N LEU A 100 -16.41 9.90 -8.95
CA LEU A 100 -15.91 8.59 -8.50
C LEU A 100 -17.04 7.64 -8.12
N TRP A 101 -18.11 8.16 -7.52
CA TRP A 101 -19.23 7.34 -7.01
C TRP A 101 -20.22 6.93 -8.11
N ASP A 102 -20.26 7.69 -9.20
CA ASP A 102 -21.16 7.49 -10.35
C ASP A 102 -20.64 6.45 -11.35
N ARG A 103 -19.39 5.97 -11.16
CA ARG A 103 -18.72 5.05 -12.06
C ARG A 103 -18.56 3.66 -11.43
N SER A 104 -18.62 2.63 -12.27
CA SER A 104 -18.28 1.25 -11.92
C SER A 104 -17.13 0.79 -12.83
N PRO A 105 -16.05 0.22 -12.28
CA PRO A 105 -15.74 0.02 -10.87
C PRO A 105 -15.27 1.31 -10.17
N ARG A 106 -15.58 1.46 -8.87
CA ARG A 106 -15.13 2.57 -8.02
C ARG A 106 -13.66 2.41 -7.61
N ARG A 107 -12.76 2.31 -8.59
CA ARG A 107 -11.32 2.06 -8.39
C ARG A 107 -10.49 3.19 -8.98
N ASN A 108 -9.44 3.55 -8.25
CA ASN A 108 -8.38 4.43 -8.72
C ASN A 108 -7.10 3.62 -8.86
N CYS A 109 -6.26 4.00 -9.81
CA CYS A 109 -4.97 3.37 -10.07
C CYS A 109 -3.83 4.28 -9.60
N CYS A 110 -2.78 3.63 -9.08
CA CYS A 110 -1.58 4.29 -8.55
C CYS A 110 -0.49 4.33 -9.62
N ARG A 111 0.22 5.46 -9.73
CA ARG A 111 1.35 5.64 -10.65
C ARG A 111 2.54 6.19 -9.90
N VAL A 112 3.69 5.53 -10.03
CA VAL A 112 4.93 6.00 -9.39
C VAL A 112 5.49 7.15 -10.23
N LEU A 113 5.51 8.36 -9.66
CA LEU A 113 6.10 9.54 -10.29
C LEU A 113 7.61 9.63 -10.02
N SER A 114 8.02 9.28 -8.80
CA SER A 114 9.41 9.22 -8.41
C SER A 114 9.65 8.17 -7.33
N SER A 115 10.79 7.51 -7.41
CA SER A 115 11.24 6.54 -6.42
C SER A 115 12.65 6.90 -5.91
N PRO A 116 12.99 6.50 -4.68
CA PRO A 116 14.37 6.59 -4.20
C PRO A 116 15.32 5.88 -5.16
N LYS A 117 16.44 6.51 -5.52
CA LYS A 117 17.50 5.90 -6.31
C LYS A 117 18.74 5.70 -5.44
N VAL A 118 19.35 4.51 -5.54
CA VAL A 118 20.64 4.21 -4.89
C VAL A 118 21.67 5.25 -5.35
N GLY A 119 22.34 5.92 -4.41
CA GLY A 119 23.43 6.88 -4.69
C GLY A 119 23.01 8.34 -4.93
N LYS A 120 21.71 8.68 -5.04
CA LYS A 120 21.28 10.10 -5.06
C LYS A 120 21.01 10.60 -3.64
N LYS A 121 21.64 11.72 -3.26
CA LYS A 121 21.41 12.50 -2.00
C LYS A 121 20.02 13.16 -1.94
N GLY A 122 18.99 12.48 -2.40
CA GLY A 122 17.63 13.00 -2.52
C GLY A 122 16.61 12.05 -1.94
N GLY A 123 16.57 12.00 -0.59
CA GLY A 123 15.46 11.52 0.25
C GLY A 123 14.99 10.07 0.05
N LYS A 124 14.82 9.32 1.14
CA LYS A 124 14.10 8.03 1.16
C LYS A 124 12.59 8.23 0.97
N THR A 125 12.19 8.91 -0.11
CA THR A 125 10.82 9.34 -0.39
C THR A 125 10.37 8.85 -1.77
N MET A 126 9.19 8.25 -1.85
CA MET A 126 8.50 7.90 -3.09
C MET A 126 7.31 8.82 -3.28
N THR A 127 7.06 9.28 -4.51
CA THR A 127 5.86 10.03 -4.86
C THR A 127 4.96 9.22 -5.78
N ILE A 128 3.70 9.10 -5.42
CA ILE A 128 2.67 8.33 -6.12
C ILE A 128 1.52 9.26 -6.51
N ASP A 129 1.11 9.21 -7.77
CA ASP A 129 -0.13 9.81 -8.26
C ASP A 129 -1.27 8.79 -8.20
N VAL A 130 -2.43 9.21 -7.72
CA VAL A 130 -3.65 8.40 -7.65
C VAL A 130 -4.75 9.10 -8.44
N GLY A 131 -5.28 8.40 -9.44
CA GLY A 131 -6.38 8.89 -10.24
C GLY A 131 -7.10 7.77 -10.99
N VAL A 132 -7.93 8.17 -11.95
CA VAL A 132 -8.70 7.24 -12.79
C VAL A 132 -7.76 6.26 -13.50
N CYS A 133 -8.13 4.98 -13.51
CA CYS A 133 -7.39 3.94 -14.22
C CYS A 133 -7.45 4.17 -15.74
N ARG A 134 -6.33 3.93 -16.42
CA ARG A 134 -6.26 3.89 -17.89
C ARG A 134 -6.73 2.54 -18.41
N ASP A 135 -6.99 2.47 -19.70
CA ASP A 135 -7.35 1.23 -20.38
C ASP A 135 -6.27 0.15 -20.13
N GLY A 136 -6.71 -1.02 -19.68
CA GLY A 136 -5.83 -2.14 -19.34
C GLY A 136 -5.16 -2.09 -17.96
N GLU A 137 -5.24 -0.97 -17.21
CA GLU A 137 -4.73 -0.92 -15.82
C GLU A 137 -5.63 -1.68 -14.83
N PHE A 138 -6.87 -1.98 -15.22
CA PHE A 138 -7.79 -2.79 -14.44
C PHE A 138 -8.39 -3.90 -15.28
N SER A 139 -8.23 -5.14 -14.84
CA SER A 139 -8.96 -6.30 -15.37
C SER A 139 -10.18 -6.54 -14.48
N GLN A 140 -11.38 -6.35 -15.00
CA GLN A 140 -12.57 -6.81 -14.30
C GLN A 140 -12.48 -8.33 -14.20
N VAL A 141 -12.39 -8.87 -12.99
CA VAL A 141 -12.61 -10.30 -12.80
C VAL A 141 -14.06 -10.54 -13.23
N ALA A 142 -14.25 -11.27 -14.34
CA ALA A 142 -15.59 -11.67 -14.77
C ALA A 142 -16.27 -12.31 -13.56
N GLY A 143 -17.36 -11.69 -13.11
CA GLY A 143 -18.14 -12.22 -12.01
C GLY A 143 -18.59 -13.64 -12.37
N VAL A 144 -18.36 -14.58 -11.45
CA VAL A 144 -19.06 -15.86 -11.43
C VAL A 144 -20.48 -15.60 -10.96
#